data_AF-A0A2E3LWV9-F1
#
_entry.id   AF-A0A2E3LWV9-F1
#
_cell.length_a   1.000
_cell.length_b   1.000
_cell.length_c   1.000
_cell.angle_alpha   90.00
_cell.angle_beta   90.00
_cell.angle_gamma   90.00
#
_symmetry.space_group_name_H-M   'P 1'
#
loop_
_entity.id
_entity.type
_entity.pdbx_description
1 polymer ?
#
loop_
_entity_poly.entity_id
_entity_poly.type
_entity_poly.pdbx_seq_one_letter_code
_entity_poly.pdbx_strand_id
1 'polypeptide(L)'
;MKYLKKAWSNLWEKRFLLRTGLAFFVISVSILALRVGISGPFQRGLPQHLVSNEKKYLRAIDLLNFERMDVLAMCVYLDHESRGIADIWARELLEEVSHCVCNGDRLSLYQELAKMKKVKEGRGEVEIVENMVHLALILDRNPNTEVKLQKDLMVSEASLVQLEKLGLSEKYIDYLTLEYSRRKEEASIICFFPCIKNKAKDVLLNLDQRSMIVRVKDFTLENRGSKQLLEHLYSVLPTEQADQKFIKKTEDKLKNHHEPYYVALVEWKSSKQKKKFLSYLKRQGISTGDYFINKDVDSVIDLAHLFFNENSLRHLNYAPETLPSQLLTSFDLLRYRMNNGRVSYEEFCLDGGFIYASFGYGDEMHDQRILYPRPLQEMQIGEFKQLSDQRGLEILHHPTKHYYYHGFKFATLSTLLERSRLGDTKKVAELSLEDLFQVL
;
A
#
# COMPACT_ATOMS: atom_id res chain seq x y z
N MET A 1 39.53 9.00 -62.57
CA MET A 1 39.51 7.96 -61.50
C MET A 1 40.42 8.24 -60.29
N LYS A 2 41.68 8.69 -60.44
CA LYS A 2 42.56 9.00 -59.28
C LYS A 2 42.04 10.13 -58.36
N TYR A 3 41.36 11.13 -58.92
CA TYR A 3 40.78 12.24 -58.13
C TYR A 3 39.51 11.85 -57.34
N LEU A 4 38.72 10.89 -57.84
CA LEU A 4 37.53 10.39 -57.14
C LEU A 4 37.88 9.52 -55.92
N LYS A 5 38.98 8.74 -55.98
CA LYS A 5 39.47 7.97 -54.82
C LYS A 5 39.93 8.88 -53.66
N LYS A 6 40.56 10.02 -53.95
CA LYS A 6 41.02 10.98 -52.94
C LYS A 6 39.86 11.78 -52.33
N ALA A 7 38.82 12.07 -53.11
CA ALA A 7 37.60 12.69 -52.59
C ALA A 7 36.79 11.73 -51.71
N TRP A 8 36.76 10.44 -52.04
CA TRP A 8 36.04 9.42 -51.27
C TRP A 8 36.73 9.03 -49.96
N SER A 9 38.07 8.96 -49.92
CA SER A 9 38.80 8.74 -48.66
C SER A 9 38.62 9.90 -47.67
N ASN A 10 38.64 11.14 -48.17
CA ASN A 10 38.37 12.35 -47.36
C ASN A 10 36.92 12.41 -46.86
N LEU A 11 35.95 11.86 -47.60
CA LEU A 11 34.55 11.78 -47.17
C LEU A 11 34.32 10.68 -46.13
N TRP A 12 35.07 9.58 -46.22
CA TRP A 12 35.00 8.49 -45.25
C TRP A 12 35.70 8.85 -43.93
N GLU A 13 36.87 9.49 -43.97
CA GLU A 13 37.54 10.02 -42.78
C GLU A 13 36.72 11.11 -42.09
N LYS A 14 36.08 12.02 -42.86
CA LYS A 14 35.19 13.03 -42.28
C LYS A 14 33.92 12.44 -41.67
N ARG A 15 33.35 11.37 -42.25
CA ARG A 15 32.20 10.65 -41.67
C ARG A 15 32.59 9.79 -40.47
N PHE A 16 33.80 9.24 -40.46
CA PHE A 16 34.32 8.48 -39.32
C PHE A 16 34.61 9.42 -38.14
N LEU A 17 35.26 10.56 -38.37
CA LEU A 17 35.48 11.62 -37.37
C LEU A 17 34.18 12.27 -36.89
N LEU A 18 33.15 12.41 -37.74
CA LEU A 18 31.84 12.87 -37.29
C LEU A 18 31.14 11.83 -36.40
N ARG A 19 31.28 10.53 -36.69
CA ARG A 19 30.63 9.46 -35.90
C ARG A 19 31.34 9.16 -34.59
N THR A 20 32.68 9.17 -34.58
CA THR A 20 33.46 9.03 -33.34
C THR A 20 33.43 10.31 -32.52
N GLY A 21 33.36 11.48 -33.16
CA GLY A 21 33.12 12.77 -32.51
C GLY A 21 31.73 12.88 -31.89
N LEU A 22 30.67 12.41 -32.55
CA LEU A 22 29.32 12.37 -31.97
C LEU A 22 29.24 11.36 -30.81
N ALA A 23 29.88 10.20 -30.92
CA ALA A 23 29.92 9.21 -29.85
C ALA A 23 30.70 9.74 -28.63
N PHE A 24 31.84 10.40 -28.84
CA PHE A 24 32.56 11.08 -27.75
C PHE A 24 31.80 12.27 -27.20
N PHE A 25 31.06 13.03 -28.01
CA PHE A 25 30.25 14.15 -27.55
C PHE A 25 29.04 13.67 -26.74
N VAL A 26 28.36 12.60 -27.15
CA VAL A 26 27.27 11.98 -26.38
C VAL A 26 27.78 11.39 -25.07
N ILE A 27 28.92 10.69 -25.08
CA ILE A 27 29.52 10.13 -23.86
C ILE A 27 30.04 11.25 -22.94
N SER A 28 30.62 12.32 -23.50
CA SER A 28 31.12 13.46 -22.71
C SER A 28 29.98 14.30 -22.14
N VAL A 29 28.89 14.48 -22.88
CA VAL A 29 27.67 15.16 -22.40
C VAL A 29 26.94 14.30 -21.36
N SER A 30 26.93 12.98 -21.48
CA SER A 30 26.41 12.09 -20.44
C SER A 30 27.27 12.07 -19.17
N ILE A 31 28.61 12.12 -19.30
CA ILE A 31 29.54 12.21 -18.15
C ILE A 31 29.50 13.60 -17.50
N LEU A 32 29.29 14.67 -18.29
CA LEU A 32 29.12 16.03 -17.78
C LEU A 32 27.74 16.24 -17.15
N ALA A 33 26.68 15.61 -17.67
CA ALA A 33 25.35 15.57 -17.04
C ALA A 33 25.34 14.75 -15.74
N LEU A 34 26.22 13.75 -15.62
CA LEU A 34 26.47 13.02 -14.36
C LEU A 34 27.33 13.80 -13.35
N ARG A 35 28.04 14.86 -13.76
CA ARG A 35 28.90 15.69 -12.88
C ARG A 35 28.37 17.08 -12.57
N VAL A 36 27.47 17.62 -13.37
CA VAL A 36 26.83 18.93 -13.16
C VAL A 36 25.33 18.70 -13.17
N GLY A 37 24.79 18.35 -12.01
CA GLY A 37 23.36 18.12 -11.85
C GLY A 37 22.56 19.37 -12.15
N ILE A 38 21.83 19.38 -13.27
CA ILE A 38 20.74 20.32 -13.56
C ILE A 38 19.61 19.58 -14.31
N SER A 39 18.55 19.31 -13.54
CA SER A 39 17.11 19.34 -13.84
C SER A 39 16.48 18.49 -14.97
N GLY A 40 15.78 17.45 -14.53
CA GLY A 40 14.52 16.90 -15.09
C GLY A 40 13.59 16.55 -13.92
N PRO A 41 12.25 16.53 -14.08
CA PRO A 41 11.32 16.96 -13.02
C PRO A 41 11.08 15.92 -11.91
N PHE A 42 11.03 16.42 -10.67
CA PHE A 42 10.27 15.91 -9.53
C PHE A 42 10.53 14.47 -9.06
N GLN A 43 11.69 14.24 -8.42
CA GLN A 43 11.78 13.24 -7.35
C GLN A 43 11.53 13.92 -6.00
N ARG A 44 10.36 13.70 -5.39
CA ARG A 44 10.07 14.11 -4.01
C ARG A 44 10.79 13.16 -3.04
N GLY A 45 12.07 13.42 -2.78
CA GLY A 45 12.77 12.86 -1.64
C GLY A 45 12.64 13.79 -0.43
N LEU A 46 12.23 13.25 0.73
CA LEU A 46 12.40 13.93 2.01
C LEU A 46 13.90 14.23 2.28
N PRO A 47 14.23 15.30 3.02
CA PRO A 47 15.62 15.73 3.19
C PRO A 47 16.47 14.69 3.95
N GLN A 48 17.60 14.27 3.37
CA GLN A 48 18.52 13.26 3.93
C GLN A 48 19.41 13.76 5.09
N HIS A 49 19.31 15.02 5.54
CA HIS A 49 20.18 15.59 6.57
C HIS A 49 19.59 15.49 7.99
N LEU A 50 19.19 14.29 8.44
CA LEU A 50 18.66 14.09 9.79
C LEU A 50 19.10 12.74 10.38
N VAL A 51 20.40 12.60 10.67
CA VAL A 51 20.94 11.48 11.46
C VAL A 51 21.92 12.00 12.51
N SER A 52 21.40 12.37 13.68
CA SER A 52 22.03 12.10 14.98
C SER A 52 21.11 12.58 16.10
N ASN A 53 20.39 11.61 16.65
CA ASN A 53 20.02 11.49 18.07
C ASN A 53 19.11 10.26 18.15
N GLU A 54 19.39 9.38 19.11
CA GLU A 54 18.80 8.04 19.26
C GLU A 54 17.28 8.05 19.04
N LYS A 55 16.86 7.69 17.82
CA LYS A 55 15.45 7.55 17.47
C LYS A 55 14.95 6.21 18.00
N LYS A 56 13.82 6.22 18.71
CA LYS A 56 13.06 4.99 18.99
C LYS A 56 12.30 4.63 17.72
N TYR A 57 12.88 3.75 16.92
CA TYR A 57 12.24 3.21 15.74
C TYR A 57 11.23 2.12 16.13
N LEU A 58 10.17 2.03 15.34
CA LEU A 58 9.13 1.04 15.46
C LEU A 58 9.63 -0.30 14.94
N ARG A 59 9.41 -1.40 15.66
CA ARG A 59 10.03 -2.68 15.33
C ARG A 59 9.10 -3.47 14.39
N ALA A 60 9.62 -3.94 13.26
CA ALA A 60 8.94 -4.84 12.34
C ALA A 60 8.46 -6.13 13.05
N ILE A 61 9.08 -6.50 14.18
CA ILE A 61 8.59 -7.55 15.09
C ILE A 61 7.14 -7.39 15.53
N ASP A 62 6.71 -6.15 15.77
CA ASP A 62 5.40 -5.89 16.37
C ASP A 62 4.28 -6.00 15.32
N LEU A 63 4.65 -5.92 14.04
CA LEU A 63 3.80 -5.94 12.85
C LEU A 63 3.43 -7.32 12.33
N LEU A 64 4.22 -8.29 12.73
CA LEU A 64 4.27 -9.58 12.08
C LEU A 64 3.99 -10.63 13.16
N ASN A 65 3.12 -11.59 12.89
CA ASN A 65 2.86 -12.73 13.78
C ASN A 65 2.84 -13.99 12.91
N PHE A 66 2.91 -15.17 13.52
CA PHE A 66 2.85 -16.44 12.78
C PHE A 66 1.67 -16.49 11.78
N GLU A 67 0.52 -15.95 12.17
CA GLU A 67 -0.70 -15.92 11.34
C GLU A 67 -0.56 -15.06 10.08
N ARG A 68 0.46 -14.19 10.01
CA ARG A 68 0.72 -13.27 8.89
C ARG A 68 2.10 -13.45 8.26
N MET A 69 2.76 -14.58 8.51
CA MET A 69 3.99 -14.98 7.82
C MET A 69 3.78 -15.10 6.30
N ASP A 70 2.61 -15.59 5.91
CA ASP A 70 2.13 -15.71 4.54
C ASP A 70 2.17 -14.37 3.81
N VAL A 71 1.75 -13.28 4.46
CA VAL A 71 1.83 -11.93 3.90
C VAL A 71 3.26 -11.58 3.52
N LEU A 72 4.22 -11.85 4.41
CA LEU A 72 5.59 -11.45 4.21
C LEU A 72 6.25 -12.29 3.11
N ALA A 73 6.01 -13.59 3.13
CA ALA A 73 6.41 -14.51 2.06
C ALA A 73 5.82 -14.11 0.71
N MET A 74 4.55 -13.75 0.70
CA MET A 74 3.85 -13.27 -0.49
C MET A 74 4.38 -11.92 -0.95
N CYS A 75 4.63 -10.96 -0.05
CA CYS A 75 5.25 -9.68 -0.41
C CYS A 75 6.60 -9.87 -1.09
N VAL A 76 7.45 -10.78 -0.57
CA VAL A 76 8.77 -11.09 -1.16
C VAL A 76 8.61 -11.79 -2.51
N TYR A 77 7.74 -12.79 -2.60
CA TYR A 77 7.44 -13.48 -3.86
C TYR A 77 7.00 -12.50 -4.94
N LEU A 78 6.00 -11.69 -4.64
CA LEU A 78 5.40 -10.77 -5.60
C LEU A 78 6.35 -9.61 -5.95
N ASP A 79 7.22 -9.18 -5.04
CA ASP A 79 8.26 -8.20 -5.35
C ASP A 79 9.28 -8.79 -6.34
N HIS A 80 9.76 -10.01 -6.12
CA HIS A 80 10.68 -10.71 -7.03
C HIS A 80 10.03 -10.96 -8.41
N GLU A 81 8.80 -11.46 -8.43
CA GLU A 81 8.03 -11.69 -9.65
C GLU A 81 7.85 -10.39 -10.45
N SER A 82 7.53 -9.28 -9.78
CA SER A 82 7.38 -7.96 -10.43
C SER A 82 8.66 -7.42 -11.04
N ARG A 83 9.84 -7.87 -10.56
CA ARG A 83 11.16 -7.54 -11.13
C ARG A 83 11.56 -8.48 -12.27
N GLY A 84 10.68 -9.42 -12.66
CA GLY A 84 10.99 -10.46 -13.64
C GLY A 84 12.01 -11.48 -13.13
N ILE A 85 12.24 -11.54 -11.82
CA ILE A 85 13.13 -12.51 -11.20
C ILE A 85 12.30 -13.77 -11.01
N ALA A 86 12.50 -14.76 -11.90
CA ALA A 86 11.93 -16.08 -11.74
C ALA A 86 12.61 -16.79 -10.57
N ASP A 87 12.20 -16.43 -9.36
CA ASP A 87 12.78 -16.94 -8.15
C ASP A 87 11.98 -18.17 -7.68
N ILE A 88 12.42 -19.34 -8.11
CA ILE A 88 11.90 -20.65 -7.68
C ILE A 88 11.81 -20.67 -6.14
N TRP A 89 12.78 -20.05 -5.46
CA TRP A 89 12.80 -19.99 -4.00
C TRP A 89 11.66 -19.16 -3.42
N ALA A 90 11.36 -17.99 -3.99
CA ALA A 90 10.30 -17.16 -3.43
C ALA A 90 8.92 -17.84 -3.62
N ARG A 91 8.76 -18.64 -4.67
CA ARG A 91 7.57 -19.46 -4.91
C ARG A 91 7.47 -20.61 -3.92
N GLU A 92 8.54 -21.41 -3.77
CA GLU A 92 8.60 -22.51 -2.79
C GLU A 92 8.36 -21.99 -1.37
N LEU A 93 8.92 -20.83 -1.04
CA LEU A 93 8.70 -20.16 0.23
C LEU A 93 7.25 -19.76 0.44
N LEU A 94 6.61 -19.15 -0.57
CA LEU A 94 5.19 -18.81 -0.49
C LEU A 94 4.32 -20.07 -0.33
N GLU A 95 4.57 -21.10 -1.12
CA GLU A 95 3.83 -22.37 -1.05
C GLU A 95 3.95 -23.03 0.33
N GLU A 96 5.18 -23.12 0.86
CA GLU A 96 5.45 -23.75 2.15
C GLU A 96 4.89 -22.91 3.31
N VAL A 97 5.01 -21.59 3.24
CA VAL A 97 4.46 -20.68 4.25
C VAL A 97 2.94 -20.72 4.23
N SER A 98 2.31 -20.67 3.04
CA SER A 98 0.86 -20.81 2.91
C SER A 98 0.38 -22.16 3.45
N HIS A 99 1.07 -23.26 3.13
CA HIS A 99 0.76 -24.59 3.65
C HIS A 99 0.85 -24.64 5.18
N CYS A 100 1.93 -24.13 5.76
CA CYS A 100 2.13 -24.12 7.22
C CYS A 100 1.12 -23.22 7.94
N VAL A 101 0.79 -22.05 7.38
CA VAL A 101 -0.21 -21.12 7.94
C VAL A 101 -1.61 -21.73 7.88
N CYS A 102 -2.01 -22.32 6.74
CA CYS A 102 -3.30 -22.98 6.59
C CYS A 102 -3.48 -24.17 7.55
N ASN A 103 -2.41 -24.90 7.85
CA ASN A 103 -2.45 -26.06 8.75
C ASN A 103 -2.15 -25.72 10.22
N GLY A 104 -1.80 -24.46 10.53
CA GLY A 104 -1.37 -24.04 11.86
C GLY A 104 -0.06 -24.67 12.35
N ASP A 105 0.74 -25.26 11.45
CA ASP A 105 1.96 -25.99 11.79
C ASP A 105 3.16 -25.05 11.87
N ARG A 106 3.37 -24.49 13.06
CA ARG A 106 4.43 -23.51 13.30
C ARG A 106 5.82 -24.09 13.21
N LEU A 107 5.98 -25.31 13.70
CA LEU A 107 7.29 -25.94 13.83
C LEU A 107 7.85 -26.30 12.46
N SER A 108 7.02 -26.80 11.56
CA SER A 108 7.41 -27.12 10.19
C SER A 108 7.87 -25.88 9.42
N LEU A 109 7.16 -24.75 9.56
CA LEU A 109 7.57 -23.48 8.96
C LEU A 109 8.98 -23.04 9.40
N TYR A 110 9.25 -23.09 10.70
CA TYR A 110 10.56 -22.72 11.23
C TYR A 110 11.67 -23.65 10.78
N GLN A 111 11.39 -24.95 10.70
CA GLN A 111 12.35 -25.93 10.21
C GLN A 111 12.68 -25.71 8.74
N GLU A 112 11.69 -25.41 7.91
CA GLU A 112 11.92 -25.13 6.49
C GLU A 112 12.66 -23.82 6.26
N LEU A 113 12.28 -22.74 6.94
CA LEU A 113 13.03 -21.47 6.89
C LEU A 113 14.49 -21.64 7.32
N ALA A 114 14.75 -22.44 8.37
CA ALA A 114 16.10 -22.73 8.83
C ALA A 114 16.90 -23.60 7.84
N LYS A 115 16.25 -24.56 7.17
CA LYS A 115 16.86 -25.34 6.08
C LYS A 115 17.23 -24.43 4.91
N MET A 116 16.32 -23.53 4.52
CA MET A 116 16.51 -22.57 3.43
C MET A 116 17.66 -21.58 3.72
N LYS A 117 17.80 -21.11 4.97
CA LYS A 117 18.94 -20.27 5.40
C LYS A 117 20.28 -20.95 5.11
N LYS A 118 20.44 -22.20 5.55
CA LYS A 118 21.68 -22.97 5.36
C LYS A 118 22.04 -23.15 3.88
N VAL A 119 21.05 -23.29 3.00
CA VAL A 119 21.29 -23.43 1.55
C VAL A 119 21.83 -22.13 0.94
N LYS A 120 21.37 -20.96 1.42
CA LYS A 120 21.73 -19.63 0.88
C LYS A 120 23.02 -19.06 1.49
N GLU A 121 23.34 -19.42 2.73
CA GLU A 121 24.67 -19.17 3.33
C GLU A 121 25.80 -19.74 2.46
N GLY A 122 25.58 -20.88 1.81
CA GLY A 122 26.52 -21.46 0.85
C GLY A 122 26.61 -20.71 -0.50
N ARG A 123 25.70 -19.77 -0.78
CA ARG A 123 25.59 -19.05 -2.07
C ARG A 123 25.87 -17.54 -1.98
N GLY A 124 26.07 -16.99 -0.78
CA GLY A 124 26.31 -15.56 -0.58
C GLY A 124 25.06 -14.67 -0.71
N GLU A 125 23.87 -15.26 -0.80
CA GLU A 125 22.57 -14.56 -0.89
C GLU A 125 21.93 -14.43 0.50
N VAL A 126 22.75 -14.02 1.47
CA VAL A 126 22.46 -14.15 2.90
C VAL A 126 21.43 -13.13 3.38
N GLU A 127 21.42 -11.93 2.81
CA GLU A 127 20.72 -10.77 3.39
C GLU A 127 19.19 -10.91 3.38
N ILE A 128 18.59 -11.42 2.29
CA ILE A 128 17.12 -11.55 2.19
C ILE A 128 16.61 -12.70 3.05
N VAL A 129 17.30 -13.84 3.05
CA VAL A 129 16.90 -15.03 3.83
C VAL A 129 17.17 -14.82 5.31
N GLU A 130 18.26 -14.15 5.68
CA GLU A 130 18.45 -13.69 7.05
C GLU A 130 17.36 -12.73 7.47
N ASN A 131 16.97 -11.76 6.64
CA ASN A 131 15.87 -10.86 7.01
C ASN A 131 14.53 -11.59 7.18
N MET A 132 14.20 -12.57 6.33
CA MET A 132 12.94 -13.33 6.45
C MET A 132 12.96 -14.33 7.60
N VAL A 133 14.09 -14.99 7.87
CA VAL A 133 14.27 -15.87 9.03
C VAL A 133 14.30 -15.04 10.32
N HIS A 134 14.99 -13.89 10.30
CA HIS A 134 14.97 -12.93 11.40
C HIS A 134 13.54 -12.50 11.66
N LEU A 135 12.80 -12.06 10.64
CA LEU A 135 11.39 -11.68 10.75
C LEU A 135 10.58 -12.85 11.30
N ALA A 136 10.63 -14.05 10.72
CA ALA A 136 9.89 -15.23 11.17
C ALA A 136 10.12 -15.61 12.64
N LEU A 137 11.38 -15.63 13.08
CA LEU A 137 11.78 -15.99 14.44
C LEU A 137 11.34 -14.96 15.48
N ILE A 138 11.35 -13.70 15.07
CA ILE A 138 10.82 -12.54 15.77
C ILE A 138 9.28 -12.65 15.96
N LEU A 139 8.56 -13.41 15.10
CA LEU A 139 7.09 -13.51 15.12
C LEU A 139 6.54 -14.58 16.05
N ASP A 140 7.41 -15.46 16.56
CA ASP A 140 7.02 -16.51 17.50
C ASP A 140 6.87 -15.89 18.90
N ARG A 141 5.65 -15.63 19.36
CA ARG A 141 5.36 -15.17 20.73
C ARG A 141 5.57 -16.26 21.80
N ASN A 142 6.42 -17.24 21.54
CA ASN A 142 6.78 -18.26 22.50
C ASN A 142 8.01 -17.79 23.30
N PRO A 143 7.86 -17.45 24.60
CA PRO A 143 8.95 -16.88 25.41
C PRO A 143 10.19 -17.78 25.47
N ASN A 144 10.00 -19.09 25.32
CA ASN A 144 11.09 -20.07 25.40
C ASN A 144 11.91 -20.17 24.10
N THR A 145 11.30 -19.86 22.95
CA THR A 145 11.99 -19.80 21.65
C THR A 145 12.77 -18.49 21.50
N GLU A 146 12.18 -17.38 21.97
CA GLU A 146 12.74 -16.02 21.90
C GLU A 146 14.06 -15.88 22.67
N VAL A 147 14.12 -16.40 23.91
CA VAL A 147 15.31 -16.28 24.80
C VAL A 147 16.50 -17.11 24.30
N LYS A 148 16.24 -18.26 23.65
CA LYS A 148 17.31 -19.15 23.19
C LYS A 148 17.98 -18.64 21.92
N LEU A 149 17.23 -17.97 21.04
CA LEU A 149 17.72 -17.52 19.73
C LEU A 149 18.22 -16.07 19.71
N GLN A 150 17.71 -15.17 20.56
CA GLN A 150 18.30 -13.84 20.78
C GLN A 150 19.77 -13.91 21.25
N LYS A 151 20.16 -15.03 21.87
CA LYS A 151 21.52 -15.28 22.34
C LYS A 151 22.48 -15.72 21.22
N ASP A 152 21.95 -16.35 20.17
CA ASP A 152 22.75 -16.99 19.11
C ASP A 152 22.81 -16.16 17.81
N LEU A 153 21.87 -15.24 17.60
CA LEU A 153 21.84 -14.33 16.45
C LEU A 153 21.75 -12.89 16.99
N MET A 154 22.77 -12.07 16.76
CA MET A 154 22.76 -10.64 17.12
C MET A 154 21.76 -9.86 16.24
N VAL A 155 20.47 -10.09 16.47
CA VAL A 155 19.38 -9.56 15.66
C VAL A 155 19.13 -8.08 15.99
N SER A 156 19.47 -7.17 15.08
CA SER A 156 19.04 -5.78 15.19
C SER A 156 17.58 -5.63 14.74
N GLU A 157 16.77 -4.96 15.57
CA GLU A 157 15.35 -4.69 15.33
C GLU A 157 15.15 -3.81 14.09
N ALA A 158 14.64 -4.39 12.99
CA ALA A 158 14.38 -3.64 11.76
C ALA A 158 13.08 -2.84 11.85
N SER A 159 13.04 -1.59 11.37
CA SER A 159 11.82 -0.77 11.32
C SER A 159 11.20 -0.70 9.93
N LEU A 160 9.95 -0.26 9.78
CA LEU A 160 9.34 -0.01 8.45
C LEU A 160 10.23 0.90 7.59
N VAL A 161 10.84 1.92 8.21
CA VAL A 161 11.81 2.82 7.57
C VAL A 161 13.07 2.07 7.11
N GLN A 162 13.50 1.04 7.83
CA GLN A 162 14.61 0.20 7.37
C GLN A 162 14.19 -0.71 6.21
N LEU A 163 12.99 -1.29 6.22
CA LEU A 163 12.48 -2.09 5.09
C LEU A 163 12.38 -1.25 3.80
N GLU A 164 11.96 0.01 3.92
CA GLU A 164 11.97 0.95 2.79
C GLU A 164 13.40 1.21 2.27
N LYS A 165 14.38 1.38 3.18
CA LYS A 165 15.80 1.51 2.81
C LYS A 165 16.39 0.25 2.19
N LEU A 166 15.85 -0.92 2.53
CA LEU A 166 16.20 -2.20 1.92
C LEU A 166 15.54 -2.39 0.54
N GLY A 167 14.77 -1.42 0.06
CA GLY A 167 14.19 -1.42 -1.28
C GLY A 167 12.91 -2.22 -1.40
N LEU A 168 12.19 -2.48 -0.29
CA LEU A 168 10.84 -3.00 -0.35
C LEU A 168 9.93 -1.95 -0.99
N SER A 169 9.17 -2.33 -2.01
CA SER A 169 8.30 -1.39 -2.71
C SER A 169 7.22 -0.79 -1.80
N GLU A 170 6.86 0.46 -2.06
CA GLU A 170 5.95 1.26 -1.24
C GLU A 170 4.61 0.55 -0.99
N LYS A 171 4.06 -0.15 -1.99
CA LYS A 171 2.83 -0.95 -1.85
C LYS A 171 2.87 -1.97 -0.71
N TYR A 172 4.01 -2.59 -0.45
CA TYR A 172 4.16 -3.57 0.62
C TYR A 172 4.45 -2.89 1.96
N ILE A 173 5.19 -1.78 1.97
CA ILE A 173 5.35 -0.95 3.18
C ILE A 173 3.99 -0.43 3.65
N ASP A 174 3.16 0.03 2.72
CA ASP A 174 1.81 0.50 2.98
C ASP A 174 0.91 -0.65 3.49
N TYR A 175 0.99 -1.84 2.87
CA TYR A 175 0.29 -3.02 3.38
C TYR A 175 0.71 -3.41 4.80
N LEU A 176 2.02 -3.40 5.10
CA LEU A 176 2.51 -3.63 6.45
C LEU A 176 2.02 -2.53 7.41
N THR A 177 1.98 -1.28 6.97
CA THR A 177 1.44 -0.16 7.75
C THR A 177 -0.03 -0.38 8.10
N LEU A 178 -0.83 -0.93 7.16
CA LEU A 178 -2.21 -1.34 7.41
C LEU A 178 -2.31 -2.48 8.44
N GLU A 179 -1.44 -3.49 8.36
CA GLU A 179 -1.42 -4.53 9.39
C GLU A 179 -0.99 -4.00 10.76
N TYR A 180 -0.22 -2.91 10.79
CA TYR A 180 0.12 -2.22 12.03
C TYR A 180 -1.11 -1.68 12.73
N SER A 181 -1.92 -0.92 11.99
CA SER A 181 -3.01 -0.16 12.57
C SER A 181 -4.02 -1.06 13.27
N ARG A 182 -4.22 -2.27 12.72
CA ARG A 182 -5.11 -3.30 13.29
C ARG A 182 -4.69 -3.80 14.66
N ARG A 183 -3.39 -3.71 15.00
CA ARG A 183 -2.84 -4.26 16.24
C ARG A 183 -2.68 -3.23 17.35
N LYS A 184 -2.87 -1.94 17.04
CA LYS A 184 -2.42 -0.85 17.90
C LYS A 184 -3.56 0.07 18.27
N GLU A 185 -4.11 -0.16 19.46
CA GLU A 185 -5.21 0.62 20.03
C GLU A 185 -4.86 2.11 20.22
N GLU A 186 -3.58 2.43 20.47
CA GLU A 186 -3.12 3.81 20.66
C GLU A 186 -2.65 4.48 19.35
N ALA A 187 -2.91 3.85 18.20
CA ALA A 187 -2.62 4.44 16.90
C ALA A 187 -3.61 5.56 16.55
N SER A 188 -3.16 6.51 15.75
CA SER A 188 -4.03 7.47 15.09
C SER A 188 -3.49 7.82 13.72
N ILE A 189 -4.41 8.08 12.81
CA ILE A 189 -4.14 8.65 11.50
C ILE A 189 -4.38 10.15 11.56
N ILE A 190 -3.38 10.88 11.07
CA ILE A 190 -3.41 12.32 10.92
C ILE A 190 -3.33 12.62 9.43
N CYS A 191 -4.34 13.29 8.88
CA CYS A 191 -4.35 13.75 7.50
C CYS A 191 -4.26 15.29 7.48
N PHE A 192 -3.18 15.83 6.93
CA PHE A 192 -3.03 17.27 6.70
C PHE A 192 -3.51 17.60 5.29
N PHE A 193 -4.40 18.59 5.20
CA PHE A 193 -4.95 19.03 3.93
C PHE A 193 -3.96 19.92 3.16
N PRO A 194 -4.14 20.06 1.84
CA PRO A 194 -3.17 20.77 1.01
C PRO A 194 -3.02 22.26 1.34
N CYS A 195 -4.02 22.86 1.99
CA CYS A 195 -3.99 24.26 2.44
C CYS A 195 -2.83 24.59 3.41
N ILE A 196 -2.22 23.59 4.05
CA ILE A 196 -1.10 23.77 4.99
C ILE A 196 0.19 23.06 4.56
N LYS A 197 0.35 22.72 3.28
CA LYS A 197 1.49 21.95 2.75
C LYS A 197 2.87 22.40 3.26
N ASN A 198 3.09 23.71 3.37
CA ASN A 198 4.37 24.28 3.81
C ASN A 198 4.62 24.05 5.30
N LYS A 199 3.56 24.05 6.13
CA LYS A 199 3.64 23.81 7.58
C LYS A 199 3.55 22.33 7.92
N ALA A 200 2.91 21.50 7.08
CA ALA A 200 2.69 20.09 7.33
C ALA A 200 4.01 19.34 7.56
N LYS A 201 5.03 19.62 6.74
CA LYS A 201 6.37 19.02 6.91
C LYS A 201 7.02 19.40 8.24
N ASP A 202 6.97 20.68 8.63
CA ASP A 202 7.52 21.16 9.89
C ASP A 202 6.80 20.54 11.10
N VAL A 203 5.47 20.39 11.00
CA VAL A 203 4.65 19.73 12.02
C VAL A 203 5.02 18.26 12.16
N LEU A 204 5.19 17.54 11.05
CA LEU A 204 5.60 16.14 11.03
C LEU A 204 7.01 15.96 11.62
N LEU A 205 7.95 16.84 11.30
CA LEU A 205 9.30 16.84 11.89
C LEU A 205 9.25 17.05 13.42
N ASN A 206 8.43 17.99 13.90
CA ASN A 206 8.24 18.21 15.33
C ASN A 206 7.52 17.04 16.02
N LEU A 207 6.66 16.34 15.29
CA LEU A 207 5.94 15.17 15.79
C LEU A 207 6.89 13.97 15.93
N ASP A 208 7.84 13.76 15.01
CA ASP A 208 8.87 12.70 15.08
C ASP A 208 9.70 12.80 16.37
N GLN A 209 10.00 14.02 16.81
CA GLN A 209 10.74 14.25 18.06
C GLN A 209 9.96 13.89 19.33
N ARG A 210 8.63 13.84 19.24
CA ARG A 210 7.74 13.77 20.41
C ARG A 210 7.01 12.47 20.52
N SER A 211 6.64 11.84 19.41
CA SER A 211 5.86 10.60 19.29
C SER A 211 6.53 9.60 18.35
N MET A 212 6.02 8.38 18.30
CA MET A 212 6.50 7.41 17.32
C MET A 212 5.68 7.56 16.04
N ILE A 213 6.24 8.24 15.04
CA ILE A 213 5.67 8.23 13.69
C ILE A 213 6.00 6.87 13.08
N VAL A 214 4.95 6.15 12.70
CA VAL A 214 5.06 4.81 12.09
C VAL A 214 5.41 4.94 10.61
N ARG A 215 4.62 5.78 9.92
CA ARG A 215 4.69 5.99 8.48
C ARG A 215 4.17 7.38 8.16
N VAL A 216 4.80 8.03 7.19
CA VAL A 216 4.31 9.24 6.54
C VAL A 216 4.19 8.95 5.07
N LYS A 217 3.07 9.33 4.46
CA LYS A 217 2.83 9.21 3.02
C LYS A 217 2.22 10.51 2.50
N ASP A 218 2.64 10.95 1.33
CA ASP A 218 1.94 11.99 0.59
C ASP A 218 1.17 11.42 -0.60
N PHE A 219 0.08 12.07 -0.98
CA PHE A 219 -0.70 11.73 -2.15
C PHE A 219 -1.44 12.96 -2.68
N THR A 220 -1.93 12.88 -3.90
CA THR A 220 -2.73 13.93 -4.55
C THR A 220 -4.08 13.35 -4.94
N LEU A 221 -5.12 14.18 -4.91
CA LEU A 221 -6.47 13.80 -5.33
C LEU A 221 -6.97 14.79 -6.38
N GLU A 222 -7.86 14.33 -7.24
CA GLU A 222 -8.61 15.22 -8.11
C GLU A 222 -9.74 15.91 -7.32
N ASN A 223 -10.43 16.86 -7.95
CA ASN A 223 -11.54 17.57 -7.30
C ASN A 223 -12.59 16.62 -6.72
N ARG A 224 -12.97 15.61 -7.51
CA ARG A 224 -13.90 14.57 -7.07
C ARG A 224 -13.34 13.78 -5.89
N GLY A 225 -12.08 13.36 -5.97
CA GLY A 225 -11.41 12.63 -4.89
C GLY A 225 -11.33 13.44 -3.60
N SER A 226 -11.05 14.74 -3.67
CA SER A 226 -11.04 15.64 -2.50
C SER A 226 -12.41 15.67 -1.79
N LYS A 227 -13.50 15.74 -2.56
CA LYS A 227 -14.88 15.74 -2.03
C LYS A 227 -15.21 14.39 -1.40
N GLN A 228 -14.97 13.29 -2.11
CA GLN A 228 -15.18 11.92 -1.63
C GLN A 228 -14.36 11.62 -0.36
N LEU A 229 -13.11 12.10 -0.30
CA LEU A 229 -12.29 11.98 0.90
C LEU A 229 -12.94 12.69 2.09
N LEU A 230 -13.43 13.92 1.91
CA LEU A 230 -14.11 14.63 3.00
C LEU A 230 -15.36 13.88 3.45
N GLU A 231 -16.21 13.46 2.51
CA GLU A 231 -17.40 12.67 2.84
C GLU A 231 -17.02 11.42 3.65
N HIS A 232 -15.98 10.69 3.25
CA HIS A 232 -15.46 9.55 4.00
C HIS A 232 -14.97 9.94 5.41
N LEU A 233 -14.10 10.95 5.52
CA LEU A 233 -13.55 11.43 6.79
C LEU A 233 -14.63 11.89 7.79
N TYR A 234 -15.72 12.47 7.31
CA TYR A 234 -16.80 12.93 8.18
C TYR A 234 -17.89 11.88 8.39
N SER A 235 -18.01 10.87 7.52
CA SER A 235 -18.94 9.74 7.70
C SER A 235 -18.59 8.89 8.91
N VAL A 236 -17.31 8.82 9.26
CA VAL A 236 -16.82 8.12 10.47
C VAL A 236 -17.01 8.94 11.75
N LEU A 237 -17.43 10.21 11.66
CA LEU A 237 -17.72 11.02 12.83
C LEU A 237 -19.20 10.85 13.26
N PRO A 238 -19.49 10.87 14.56
CA PRO A 238 -20.87 10.91 15.05
C PRO A 238 -21.66 12.07 14.41
N THR A 239 -22.91 11.82 14.02
CA THR A 239 -23.78 12.75 13.26
C THR A 239 -23.89 14.14 13.89
N GLU A 240 -23.85 14.24 15.21
CA GLU A 240 -23.89 15.50 15.96
C GLU A 240 -22.67 16.42 15.72
N GLN A 241 -21.59 15.88 15.14
CA GLN A 241 -20.31 16.57 14.92
C GLN A 241 -20.02 16.84 13.44
N ALA A 242 -20.77 16.21 12.54
CA ALA A 242 -20.74 16.50 11.11
C ALA A 242 -21.53 17.80 10.84
N ASP A 243 -21.01 18.93 11.36
CA ASP A 243 -21.55 20.24 11.03
C ASP A 243 -21.33 20.49 9.54
N GLN A 244 -22.41 20.48 8.75
CA GLN A 244 -22.36 20.75 7.31
C GLN A 244 -21.67 22.07 6.99
N LYS A 245 -21.75 23.07 7.88
CA LYS A 245 -21.01 24.34 7.70
C LYS A 245 -19.51 24.14 7.79
N PHE A 246 -19.05 23.25 8.67
CA PHE A 246 -17.64 22.92 8.84
C PHE A 246 -17.11 22.12 7.65
N ILE A 247 -17.89 21.16 7.14
CA ILE A 247 -17.55 20.41 5.92
C ILE A 247 -17.40 21.37 4.76
N LYS A 248 -18.41 22.21 4.50
CA LYS A 248 -18.37 23.21 3.42
C LYS A 248 -17.19 24.17 3.53
N LYS A 249 -16.87 24.63 4.75
CA LYS A 249 -15.69 25.48 4.98
C LYS A 249 -14.38 24.74 4.70
N THR A 250 -14.34 23.43 4.93
CA THR A 250 -13.18 22.59 4.62
C THR A 250 -13.08 22.35 3.12
N GLU A 251 -14.18 22.06 2.43
CA GLU A 251 -14.26 21.97 0.97
C GLU A 251 -13.72 23.23 0.29
N ASP A 252 -14.10 24.41 0.78
CA ASP A 252 -13.61 25.69 0.25
C ASP A 252 -12.07 25.81 0.31
N LYS A 253 -11.43 25.18 1.30
CA LYS A 253 -9.97 25.15 1.45
C LYS A 253 -9.29 24.08 0.59
N LEU A 254 -10.05 23.10 0.10
CA LEU A 254 -9.53 22.00 -0.73
C LEU A 254 -9.52 22.29 -2.23
N LYS A 255 -9.96 23.48 -2.67
CA LYS A 255 -10.01 23.87 -4.10
C LYS A 255 -8.68 23.75 -4.87
N ASN A 256 -7.55 23.63 -4.16
CA ASN A 256 -6.23 23.41 -4.74
C ASN A 256 -5.91 21.91 -4.87
N HIS A 257 -6.61 21.21 -5.76
CA HIS A 257 -6.59 19.74 -5.87
C HIS A 257 -5.23 19.14 -6.27
N HIS A 258 -4.35 19.91 -6.91
CA HIS A 258 -3.03 19.40 -7.34
C HIS A 258 -1.95 19.41 -6.25
N GLU A 259 -2.29 19.93 -5.07
CA GLU A 259 -1.35 20.01 -3.96
C GLU A 259 -1.41 18.74 -3.09
N PRO A 260 -0.28 18.28 -2.53
CA PRO A 260 -0.24 17.04 -1.78
C PRO A 260 -0.97 17.14 -0.44
N TYR A 261 -1.72 16.09 -0.14
CA TYR A 261 -2.12 15.71 1.20
C TYR A 261 -0.93 15.02 1.88
N TYR A 262 -0.84 15.14 3.20
CA TYR A 262 0.13 14.37 3.99
C TYR A 262 -0.61 13.55 5.02
N VAL A 263 -0.44 12.23 4.99
CA VAL A 263 -0.97 11.32 5.99
C VAL A 263 0.15 10.74 6.82
N ALA A 264 -0.06 10.70 8.14
CA ALA A 264 0.82 10.03 9.06
C ALA A 264 0.05 9.05 9.94
N LEU A 265 0.56 7.82 10.04
CA LEU A 265 0.19 6.90 11.10
C LEU A 265 1.11 7.14 12.29
N VAL A 266 0.53 7.41 13.45
CA VAL A 266 1.25 7.83 14.65
C VAL A 266 0.78 6.99 15.83
N GLU A 267 1.71 6.44 16.57
CA GLU A 267 1.42 5.76 17.84
C GLU A 267 1.70 6.71 19.00
N TRP A 268 0.67 6.92 19.82
CA TRP A 268 0.78 7.73 21.02
C TRP A 268 1.25 6.87 22.20
N LYS A 269 2.18 7.40 22.98
CA LYS A 269 2.56 6.82 24.28
C LYS A 269 1.47 7.02 25.34
N SER A 270 0.59 8.01 25.13
CA SER A 270 -0.54 8.31 26.00
C SER A 270 -1.49 9.33 25.35
N SER A 271 -2.75 9.32 25.77
CA SER A 271 -3.75 10.35 25.43
C SER A 271 -3.29 11.79 25.77
N LYS A 272 -2.48 11.97 26.81
CA LYS A 272 -1.89 13.27 27.20
C LYS A 272 -0.96 13.82 26.11
N GLN A 273 -0.23 12.94 25.41
CA GLN A 273 0.65 13.32 24.31
C GLN A 273 -0.16 13.80 23.10
N LYS A 274 -1.22 13.08 22.72
CA LYS A 274 -2.18 13.49 21.68
C LYS A 274 -2.76 14.89 21.97
N LYS A 275 -3.19 15.14 23.22
CA LYS A 275 -3.69 16.48 23.66
C LYS A 275 -2.63 17.59 23.57
N LYS A 276 -1.37 17.29 23.96
CA LYS A 276 -0.25 18.23 23.82
C LYS A 276 0.03 18.57 22.36
N PHE A 277 -0.05 17.59 21.47
CA PHE A 277 0.13 17.78 20.03
C PHE A 277 -0.98 18.66 19.44
N LEU A 278 -2.25 18.38 19.75
CA LEU A 278 -3.38 19.23 19.34
C LEU A 278 -3.21 20.69 19.79
N SER A 279 -2.75 20.89 21.03
CA SER A 279 -2.44 22.23 21.55
C SER A 279 -1.30 22.90 20.80
N TYR A 280 -0.31 22.12 20.33
CA TYR A 280 0.78 22.61 19.49
C TYR A 280 0.27 23.06 18.12
N LEU A 281 -0.59 22.29 17.43
CA LEU A 281 -1.20 22.68 16.16
C LEU A 281 -1.93 24.03 16.28
N LYS A 282 -2.73 24.20 17.34
CA LYS A 282 -3.43 25.46 17.60
C LYS A 282 -2.46 26.65 17.76
N ARG A 283 -1.33 26.47 18.45
CA ARG A 283 -0.29 27.51 18.60
C ARG A 283 0.41 27.85 17.28
N GLN A 284 0.49 26.92 16.34
CA GLN A 284 1.05 27.15 14.99
C GLN A 284 0.05 27.86 14.04
N GLY A 285 -1.12 28.25 14.55
CA GLY A 285 -2.21 28.83 13.76
C GLY A 285 -2.83 27.83 12.79
N ILE A 286 -2.72 26.53 13.09
CA ILE A 286 -3.36 25.47 12.30
C ILE A 286 -4.74 25.23 12.92
N SER A 287 -5.77 25.48 12.13
CA SER A 287 -7.18 25.32 12.52
C SER A 287 -7.63 23.87 12.32
N THR A 288 -8.73 23.48 12.97
CA THR A 288 -9.31 22.13 12.82
C THR A 288 -9.76 21.82 11.40
N GLY A 289 -10.01 22.83 10.56
CA GLY A 289 -10.36 22.64 9.15
C GLY A 289 -9.15 22.53 8.22
N ASP A 290 -7.93 22.43 8.77
CA ASP A 290 -6.69 22.26 8.00
C ASP A 290 -6.13 20.83 8.11
N TYR A 291 -6.68 20.02 9.01
CA TYR A 291 -6.25 18.66 9.24
C TYR A 291 -7.40 17.81 9.78
N PHE A 292 -7.28 16.49 9.66
CA PHE A 292 -8.15 15.51 10.27
C PHE A 292 -7.33 14.59 11.19
N ILE A 293 -7.87 14.25 12.35
CA ILE A 293 -7.32 13.21 13.24
C ILE A 293 -8.48 12.35 13.69
N ASN A 294 -8.35 11.04 13.49
CA ASN A 294 -9.36 10.08 13.91
C ASN A 294 -9.49 10.01 15.45
N LYS A 295 -10.65 9.56 15.93
CA LYS A 295 -11.00 9.58 17.36
C LYS A 295 -10.86 8.22 18.03
N ASP A 296 -11.33 7.19 17.35
CA ASP A 296 -11.48 5.82 17.80
C ASP A 296 -10.61 4.84 16.98
N VAL A 297 -10.47 3.62 17.48
CA VAL A 297 -9.59 2.59 16.89
C VAL A 297 -10.14 2.07 15.56
N ASP A 298 -11.45 1.88 15.45
CA ASP A 298 -12.09 1.35 14.25
C ASP A 298 -11.88 2.27 13.05
N SER A 299 -12.02 3.59 13.26
CA SER A 299 -11.69 4.59 12.24
C SER A 299 -10.20 4.64 11.88
N VAL A 300 -9.27 4.15 12.71
CA VAL A 300 -7.86 3.98 12.29
C VAL A 300 -7.78 2.93 11.19
N ILE A 301 -8.51 1.82 11.33
CA ILE A 301 -8.45 0.71 10.37
C ILE A 301 -9.04 1.15 9.04
N ASP A 302 -10.25 1.73 9.06
CA ASP A 302 -10.92 2.23 7.86
C ASP A 302 -10.09 3.27 7.11
N LEU A 303 -9.48 4.21 7.84
CA LEU A 303 -8.62 5.22 7.24
C LEU A 303 -7.28 4.64 6.77
N ALA A 304 -6.77 3.61 7.43
CA ALA A 304 -5.57 2.92 6.97
C ALA A 304 -5.83 2.20 5.65
N HIS A 305 -6.99 1.55 5.51
CA HIS A 305 -7.44 0.93 4.27
C HIS A 305 -7.54 1.93 3.12
N LEU A 306 -7.94 3.16 3.44
CA LEU A 306 -8.05 4.23 2.46
C LEU A 306 -6.68 4.79 2.07
N PHE A 307 -5.85 5.18 3.04
CA PHE A 307 -4.61 5.93 2.77
C PHE A 307 -3.40 5.04 2.40
N PHE A 308 -3.33 3.83 2.96
CA PHE A 308 -2.23 2.88 2.73
C PHE A 308 -2.62 1.77 1.72
N ASN A 309 -3.54 2.08 0.80
CA ASN A 309 -3.78 1.31 -0.40
C ASN A 309 -3.92 2.29 -1.58
N GLU A 310 -3.02 2.20 -2.54
CA GLU A 310 -2.99 3.12 -3.69
C GLU A 310 -4.26 3.02 -4.55
N ASN A 311 -4.81 1.81 -4.70
CA ASN A 311 -6.02 1.60 -5.47
C ASN A 311 -7.24 2.22 -4.78
N SER A 312 -7.30 2.27 -3.44
CA SER A 312 -8.34 2.98 -2.68
C SER A 312 -8.29 4.48 -2.95
N LEU A 313 -7.10 5.08 -2.88
CA LEU A 313 -6.90 6.50 -3.21
C LEU A 313 -7.28 6.81 -4.65
N ARG A 314 -6.90 5.93 -5.58
CA ARG A 314 -7.27 6.04 -6.99
C ARG A 314 -8.79 5.97 -7.15
N HIS A 315 -9.44 5.00 -6.51
CA HIS A 315 -10.88 4.83 -6.56
C HIS A 315 -11.63 6.09 -6.13
N LEU A 316 -11.17 6.83 -5.11
CA LEU A 316 -11.78 8.11 -4.71
C LEU A 316 -11.89 9.12 -5.87
N ASN A 317 -10.91 9.15 -6.78
CA ASN A 317 -10.94 10.09 -7.91
C ASN A 317 -12.01 9.74 -8.94
N TYR A 318 -12.37 8.46 -9.07
CA TYR A 318 -13.26 7.97 -10.12
C TYR A 318 -14.65 7.54 -9.62
N ALA A 319 -14.80 7.24 -8.34
CA ALA A 319 -16.06 6.82 -7.73
C ALA A 319 -17.18 7.85 -8.00
N PRO A 320 -18.42 7.42 -8.27
CA PRO A 320 -19.54 8.32 -8.53
C PRO A 320 -19.91 9.07 -7.25
N GLU A 321 -20.46 10.29 -7.38
CA GLU A 321 -20.90 11.07 -6.20
C GLU A 321 -22.03 10.39 -5.43
N THR A 322 -22.88 9.64 -6.13
CA THR A 322 -23.99 8.89 -5.54
C THR A 322 -23.87 7.44 -5.96
N LEU A 323 -23.84 6.54 -4.97
CA LEU A 323 -23.83 5.10 -5.25
C LEU A 323 -25.23 4.60 -5.64
N PRO A 324 -25.31 3.56 -6.49
CA PRO A 324 -26.57 2.89 -6.77
C PRO A 324 -27.23 2.38 -5.47
N SER A 325 -28.54 2.57 -5.32
CA SER A 325 -29.30 2.15 -4.13
C SER A 325 -29.20 0.65 -3.87
N GLN A 326 -29.08 -0.16 -4.93
CA GLN A 326 -28.85 -1.60 -4.84
C GLN A 326 -27.51 -1.93 -4.18
N LEU A 327 -26.45 -1.15 -4.44
CA LEU A 327 -25.14 -1.33 -3.82
C LEU A 327 -25.21 -1.04 -2.33
N LEU A 328 -25.85 0.07 -1.95
CA LEU A 328 -26.06 0.44 -0.55
C LEU A 328 -26.86 -0.64 0.19
N THR A 329 -27.94 -1.14 -0.42
CA THR A 329 -28.74 -2.24 0.13
C THR A 329 -27.90 -3.51 0.31
N SER A 330 -27.01 -3.80 -0.65
CA SER A 330 -26.09 -4.94 -0.57
C SER A 330 -25.07 -4.77 0.55
N PHE A 331 -24.55 -3.56 0.77
CA PHE A 331 -23.65 -3.25 1.89
C PHE A 331 -24.33 -3.51 3.23
N ASP A 332 -25.56 -3.03 3.42
CA ASP A 332 -26.27 -3.22 4.69
C ASP A 332 -26.56 -4.70 4.95
N LEU A 333 -26.95 -5.45 3.91
CA LEU A 333 -27.13 -6.89 4.00
C LEU A 333 -25.82 -7.62 4.35
N LEU A 334 -24.71 -7.25 3.70
CA LEU A 334 -23.40 -7.83 3.98
C LEU A 334 -22.96 -7.53 5.42
N ARG A 335 -23.05 -6.27 5.88
CA ARG A 335 -22.72 -5.90 7.27
C ARG A 335 -23.53 -6.70 8.27
N TYR A 336 -24.85 -6.79 8.07
CA TYR A 336 -25.73 -7.58 8.93
C TYR A 336 -25.27 -9.04 9.01
N ARG A 337 -24.95 -9.65 7.87
CA ARG A 337 -24.52 -11.05 7.81
C ARG A 337 -23.13 -11.27 8.40
N MET A 338 -22.18 -10.37 8.17
CA MET A 338 -20.82 -10.47 8.73
C MET A 338 -20.84 -10.35 10.25
N ASN A 339 -21.62 -9.40 10.78
CA ASN A 339 -21.77 -9.22 12.22
C ASN A 339 -22.39 -10.46 12.91
N ASN A 340 -23.30 -11.16 12.23
CA ASN A 340 -23.91 -12.39 12.76
C ASN A 340 -23.04 -13.64 12.55
N GLY A 341 -22.31 -13.71 11.45
CA GLY A 341 -21.49 -14.86 11.06
C GLY A 341 -20.07 -14.86 11.63
N ARG A 342 -19.66 -13.80 12.35
CA ARG A 342 -18.29 -13.60 12.88
C ARG A 342 -17.20 -13.67 11.81
N VAL A 343 -17.52 -13.32 10.56
CA VAL A 343 -16.53 -13.25 9.48
C VAL A 343 -15.97 -11.85 9.40
N SER A 344 -14.66 -11.75 9.31
CA SER A 344 -13.98 -10.47 9.21
C SER A 344 -14.16 -9.88 7.81
N TYR A 345 -14.30 -8.55 7.73
CA TYR A 345 -14.31 -7.80 6.45
C TYR A 345 -13.04 -8.00 5.63
N GLU A 346 -11.97 -8.50 6.26
CA GLU A 346 -10.70 -8.80 5.61
C GLU A 346 -10.64 -10.14 4.90
N GLU A 347 -11.51 -11.07 5.27
CA GLU A 347 -11.44 -12.44 4.77
C GLU A 347 -12.15 -12.62 3.44
N PHE A 348 -12.87 -11.59 2.96
CA PHE A 348 -13.52 -11.63 1.65
C PHE A 348 -13.18 -10.42 0.78
N CYS A 349 -13.44 -10.56 -0.51
CA CYS A 349 -13.28 -9.52 -1.49
C CYS A 349 -14.48 -9.53 -2.46
N LEU A 350 -15.09 -8.36 -2.67
CA LEU A 350 -16.20 -8.18 -3.59
C LEU A 350 -15.68 -8.10 -5.03
N ASP A 351 -16.31 -8.82 -5.95
CA ASP A 351 -15.91 -8.94 -7.35
C ASP A 351 -17.13 -8.86 -8.29
N GLY A 352 -16.87 -8.72 -9.60
CA GLY A 352 -17.89 -8.70 -10.64
C GLY A 352 -18.75 -7.43 -10.61
N GLY A 353 -20.07 -7.60 -10.56
CA GLY A 353 -21.04 -6.48 -10.57
C GLY A 353 -20.77 -5.42 -9.49
N PHE A 354 -20.23 -5.83 -8.34
CA PHE A 354 -19.84 -4.92 -7.26
C PHE A 354 -18.81 -3.87 -7.68
N ILE A 355 -17.82 -4.28 -8.48
CA ILE A 355 -16.75 -3.38 -8.93
C ILE A 355 -17.36 -2.33 -9.84
N TYR A 356 -18.11 -2.75 -10.86
CA TYR A 356 -18.75 -1.82 -11.81
C TYR A 356 -19.63 -0.79 -11.11
N ALA A 357 -20.52 -1.25 -10.23
CA ALA A 357 -21.41 -0.36 -9.52
C ALA A 357 -20.68 0.60 -8.58
N SER A 358 -19.54 0.19 -7.99
CA SER A 358 -18.73 1.11 -7.17
C SER A 358 -18.07 2.23 -8.00
N PHE A 359 -17.87 2.01 -9.30
CA PHE A 359 -17.43 3.04 -10.25
C PHE A 359 -18.60 3.73 -10.98
N GLY A 360 -19.85 3.38 -10.64
CA GLY A 360 -21.04 3.95 -11.28
C GLY A 360 -21.34 3.38 -12.67
N TYR A 361 -20.74 2.26 -13.05
CA TYR A 361 -21.03 1.57 -14.29
C TYR A 361 -22.18 0.57 -14.11
N GLY A 362 -23.26 0.78 -14.85
CA GLY A 362 -24.40 -0.12 -14.94
C GLY A 362 -25.37 -0.04 -13.75
N ASP A 363 -26.66 0.06 -14.04
CA ASP A 363 -27.72 -0.01 -13.04
C ASP A 363 -28.01 -1.45 -12.58
N GLU A 364 -27.51 -2.44 -13.33
CA GLU A 364 -27.78 -3.85 -13.08
C GLU A 364 -26.56 -4.53 -12.44
N MET A 365 -26.71 -4.88 -11.17
CA MET A 365 -25.77 -5.69 -10.37
C MET A 365 -25.70 -7.16 -10.82
N HIS A 366 -25.48 -7.40 -12.11
CA HIS A 366 -25.31 -8.76 -12.62
C HIS A 366 -23.97 -9.33 -12.18
N ASP A 367 -23.94 -10.64 -11.92
CA ASP A 367 -22.71 -11.37 -11.58
C ASP A 367 -22.01 -10.80 -10.33
N GLN A 368 -22.79 -10.57 -9.27
CA GLN A 368 -22.24 -10.26 -7.94
C GLN A 368 -21.47 -11.47 -7.41
N ARG A 369 -20.18 -11.30 -7.18
CA ARG A 369 -19.29 -12.36 -6.72
C ARG A 369 -18.61 -11.96 -5.43
N ILE A 370 -18.41 -12.95 -4.56
CA ILE A 370 -17.66 -12.80 -3.31
C ILE A 370 -16.54 -13.83 -3.34
N LEU A 371 -15.31 -13.33 -3.34
CA LEU A 371 -14.12 -14.15 -3.19
C LEU A 371 -13.95 -14.40 -1.69
N TYR A 372 -13.98 -15.67 -1.28
CA TYR A 372 -13.87 -16.06 0.13
C TYR A 372 -13.18 -17.44 0.22
N PRO A 373 -12.13 -17.58 1.06
CA PRO A 373 -11.25 -18.75 1.06
C PRO A 373 -11.92 -20.01 1.63
N ARG A 374 -12.92 -19.87 2.50
CA ARG A 374 -13.57 -21.00 3.18
C ARG A 374 -14.93 -21.27 2.56
N PRO A 375 -15.40 -22.53 2.46
CA PRO A 375 -16.75 -22.80 1.96
C PRO A 375 -17.80 -21.97 2.73
N LEU A 376 -18.62 -21.21 2.03
CA LEU A 376 -19.69 -20.40 2.65
C LEU A 376 -20.85 -21.24 3.19
N GLN A 377 -20.67 -22.54 3.49
CA GLN A 377 -21.76 -23.44 3.89
C GLN A 377 -22.56 -22.94 5.11
N GLU A 378 -21.95 -22.11 5.96
CA GLU A 378 -22.59 -21.49 7.13
C GLU A 378 -23.28 -20.15 6.82
N MET A 379 -22.90 -19.54 5.71
CA MET A 379 -23.41 -18.26 5.25
C MET A 379 -24.42 -18.53 4.14
N GLN A 380 -25.71 -18.54 4.49
CA GLN A 380 -26.82 -18.54 3.51
C GLN A 380 -26.87 -17.20 2.73
N ILE A 381 -25.77 -16.86 2.07
CA ILE A 381 -25.59 -15.67 1.26
C ILE A 381 -25.97 -16.05 -0.16
N GLY A 382 -27.28 -16.09 -0.45
CA GLY A 382 -27.91 -16.03 -1.78
C GLY A 382 -27.16 -16.63 -3.00
N GLU A 383 -27.41 -16.08 -4.19
CA GLU A 383 -26.81 -16.50 -5.47
C GLU A 383 -25.34 -16.05 -5.63
N PHE A 384 -24.59 -15.90 -4.54
CA PHE A 384 -23.21 -15.43 -4.65
C PHE A 384 -22.30 -16.59 -5.04
N LYS A 385 -21.68 -16.47 -6.21
CA LYS A 385 -20.75 -17.48 -6.70
C LYS A 385 -19.43 -17.37 -5.93
N GLN A 386 -19.16 -18.38 -5.11
CA GLN A 386 -17.89 -18.52 -4.42
C GLN A 386 -16.78 -18.92 -5.42
N LEU A 387 -15.64 -18.23 -5.31
CA LEU A 387 -14.39 -18.63 -5.96
C LEU A 387 -13.33 -18.82 -4.88
N SER A 388 -13.12 -20.07 -4.50
CA SER A 388 -12.10 -20.48 -3.51
C SER A 388 -10.83 -21.00 -4.19
N ASP A 389 -10.56 -20.59 -5.43
CA ASP A 389 -9.36 -21.00 -6.15
C ASP A 389 -8.14 -20.18 -5.71
N GLN A 390 -6.94 -20.65 -6.05
CA GLN A 390 -5.68 -19.98 -5.74
C GLN A 390 -5.66 -18.50 -6.21
N ARG A 391 -6.36 -18.20 -7.31
CA ARG A 391 -6.52 -16.84 -7.83
C ARG A 391 -7.35 -15.97 -6.90
N GLY A 392 -8.44 -16.49 -6.34
CA GLY A 392 -9.24 -15.79 -5.33
C GLY A 392 -8.40 -15.39 -4.11
N LEU A 393 -7.53 -16.28 -3.63
CA LEU A 393 -6.58 -15.99 -2.55
C LEU A 393 -5.59 -14.89 -2.92
N GLU A 394 -5.03 -14.96 -4.14
CA GLU A 394 -4.12 -13.94 -4.63
C GLU A 394 -4.77 -12.56 -4.64
N ILE A 395 -6.01 -12.44 -5.12
CA ILE A 395 -6.75 -11.17 -5.13
C ILE A 395 -6.99 -10.65 -3.71
N LEU A 396 -7.37 -11.56 -2.80
CA LEU A 396 -7.69 -11.25 -1.42
C LEU A 396 -6.51 -10.66 -0.65
N HIS A 397 -5.31 -11.17 -0.91
CA HIS A 397 -4.12 -10.85 -0.13
C HIS A 397 -3.16 -9.89 -0.86
N HIS A 398 -3.08 -9.92 -2.19
CA HIS A 398 -2.16 -9.08 -2.95
C HIS A 398 -2.60 -7.61 -2.93
N PRO A 399 -1.82 -6.66 -2.35
CA PRO A 399 -2.25 -5.27 -2.15
C PRO A 399 -2.60 -4.52 -3.44
N THR A 400 -1.98 -4.87 -4.57
CA THR A 400 -2.28 -4.26 -5.88
C THR A 400 -3.54 -4.82 -6.56
N LYS A 401 -4.13 -5.92 -6.07
CA LYS A 401 -5.28 -6.56 -6.71
C LYS A 401 -6.62 -6.15 -6.10
N HIS A 402 -6.60 -5.43 -4.99
CA HIS A 402 -7.81 -4.91 -4.36
C HIS A 402 -7.68 -3.44 -3.95
N TYR A 403 -8.83 -2.82 -3.68
CA TYR A 403 -8.99 -1.55 -3.01
C TYR A 403 -10.04 -1.67 -1.91
N TYR A 404 -10.15 -0.66 -1.07
CA TYR A 404 -11.14 -0.58 -0.02
C TYR A 404 -12.08 0.60 -0.25
N TYR A 405 -13.36 0.36 -0.02
CA TYR A 405 -14.40 1.38 -0.14
C TYR A 405 -15.56 1.06 0.78
N HIS A 406 -16.03 2.03 1.56
CA HIS A 406 -17.07 1.87 2.59
C HIS A 406 -16.88 0.70 3.58
N GLY A 407 -15.63 0.40 3.94
CA GLY A 407 -15.27 -0.70 4.85
C GLY A 407 -15.26 -2.09 4.19
N PHE A 408 -15.42 -2.16 2.86
CA PHE A 408 -15.36 -3.39 2.10
C PHE A 408 -14.15 -3.43 1.19
N LYS A 409 -13.58 -4.62 1.02
CA LYS A 409 -12.52 -4.91 0.06
C LYS A 409 -13.12 -5.28 -1.29
N PHE A 410 -12.68 -4.63 -2.36
CA PHE A 410 -13.10 -4.87 -3.74
C PHE A 410 -11.92 -5.28 -4.59
N ALA A 411 -12.10 -6.21 -5.53
CA ALA A 411 -11.07 -6.48 -6.51
C ALA A 411 -10.95 -5.28 -7.47
N THR A 412 -9.74 -5.02 -7.95
CA THR A 412 -9.48 -3.92 -8.89
C THR A 412 -10.08 -4.19 -10.26
N LEU A 413 -10.34 -3.12 -11.02
CA LEU A 413 -10.81 -3.23 -12.40
C LEU A 413 -9.78 -3.94 -13.30
N SER A 414 -8.48 -3.73 -13.05
CA SER A 414 -7.39 -4.48 -13.71
C SER A 414 -7.48 -5.98 -13.44
N THR A 415 -7.70 -6.37 -12.18
CA THR A 415 -7.90 -7.77 -11.80
C THR A 415 -9.11 -8.37 -12.50
N LEU A 416 -10.23 -7.64 -12.58
CA LEU A 416 -11.42 -8.09 -13.29
C LEU A 416 -11.17 -8.29 -14.80
N LEU A 417 -10.40 -7.39 -15.42
CA LEU A 417 -10.00 -7.47 -16.82
C LEU A 417 -9.07 -8.67 -17.10
N GLU A 418 -8.08 -8.88 -16.24
CA GLU A 418 -7.17 -10.05 -16.30
C GLU A 418 -7.98 -11.35 -16.29
N ARG A 419 -8.94 -11.46 -15.38
CA ARG A 419 -9.85 -12.61 -15.29
C ARG A 419 -10.71 -12.79 -16.53
N SER A 420 -11.23 -11.71 -17.10
CA SER A 420 -12.03 -11.79 -18.33
C SER A 420 -11.23 -12.28 -19.53
N ARG A 421 -9.98 -11.84 -19.67
CA ARG A 421 -9.06 -12.33 -20.71
C ARG A 421 -8.80 -13.83 -20.59
N LEU A 422 -8.89 -14.37 -19.39
CA LEU A 422 -8.76 -15.80 -19.11
C LEU A 422 -10.07 -16.59 -19.31
N GLY A 423 -11.18 -15.91 -19.65
CA GLY A 423 -12.48 -16.53 -19.87
C GLY A 423 -13.30 -16.79 -18.60
N ASP A 424 -12.85 -16.30 -17.44
CA ASP A 424 -13.55 -16.50 -16.17
C ASP A 424 -14.86 -15.68 -16.09
N THR A 425 -14.96 -14.59 -16.86
CA THR A 425 -16.09 -13.66 -16.86
C THR A 425 -16.50 -13.30 -18.29
N LYS A 426 -17.79 -13.48 -18.62
CA LYS A 426 -18.32 -13.32 -19.99
C LYS A 426 -18.66 -11.87 -20.39
N LYS A 427 -18.76 -10.93 -19.44
CA LYS A 427 -19.42 -9.62 -19.65
C LYS A 427 -18.50 -8.38 -19.65
N VAL A 428 -17.18 -8.51 -19.47
CA VAL A 428 -16.31 -7.33 -19.38
C VAL A 428 -16.14 -6.60 -20.72
N ALA A 429 -16.52 -7.24 -21.83
CA ALA A 429 -16.33 -6.74 -23.20
C ALA A 429 -17.16 -5.50 -23.58
N GLU A 430 -18.07 -5.02 -22.72
CA GLU A 430 -18.99 -3.91 -23.04
C GLU A 430 -18.58 -2.55 -22.48
N LEU A 431 -17.62 -2.47 -21.55
CA LEU A 431 -17.03 -1.19 -21.18
C LEU A 431 -16.14 -0.70 -22.32
N SER A 432 -16.30 0.55 -22.72
CA SER A 432 -15.40 1.13 -23.70
C SER A 432 -13.97 1.07 -23.14
N LEU A 433 -13.00 0.69 -23.97
CA LEU A 433 -11.60 0.68 -23.57
C LEU A 433 -11.16 2.05 -23.04
N GLU A 434 -11.77 3.13 -23.54
CA GLU A 434 -11.53 4.51 -23.10
C GLU A 434 -11.93 4.74 -21.64
N ASP A 435 -13.08 4.20 -21.20
CA ASP A 435 -13.50 4.25 -19.79
C ASP A 435 -12.54 3.47 -18.89
N LEU A 436 -12.05 2.32 -19.37
CA LEU A 436 -11.06 1.51 -18.66
C LEU A 436 -9.70 2.22 -18.58
N PHE A 437 -9.26 2.90 -19.64
CA PHE A 437 -7.98 3.64 -19.66
C PHE A 437 -7.98 4.88 -18.78
N GLN A 438 -9.13 5.48 -18.47
CA GLN A 438 -9.18 6.58 -17.51
C GLN A 438 -8.97 6.10 -16.08
N VAL A 439 -9.38 4.85 -15.77
CA VAL A 439 -9.31 4.28 -14.41
C VAL A 439 -8.01 3.50 -14.14
N LEU A 440 -7.41 2.89 -15.18
CA LEU A 440 -6.15 2.14 -15.12
C LEU A 440 -4.93 3.05 -15.20
#